data_AF-A0A9X1QMM3-F1
#
_entry.id   AF-A0A9X1QMM3-F1
#
_cell.length_a   1.000
_cell.length_b   1.000
_cell.length_c   1.000
_cell.angle_alpha   90.00
_cell.angle_beta   90.00
_cell.angle_gamma   90.00
#
_symmetry.space_group_name_H-M   'P 1'
#
loop_
_entity.id
_entity.type
_entity.pdbx_description
1 polymer ?
#
loop_
_entity_poly.entity_id
_entity_poly.type
_entity_poly.pdbx_seq_one_letter_code
_entity_poly.pdbx_strand_id
1 'polypeptide(L)'
;MTRRRILLLGIASVLAIDSLWHGPLGAGERLARQAEVSARRTLDHYELPMIQAKMQRDPLERRLILSGPADDFQRAELVRILDETPGVLDVRWDPASLPQEVRTAR
;
A
#
# COMPACT_ATOMS: atom_id res chain seq x y z
N MET A 1 -47.20 1.43 6.97
CA MET A 1 -46.07 0.73 6.31
C MET A 1 -46.09 -0.74 6.70
N THR A 2 -45.90 -1.67 5.75
CA THR A 2 -45.81 -3.10 6.05
C THR A 2 -44.44 -3.46 6.63
N ARG A 3 -44.39 -4.39 7.60
CA ARG A 3 -43.14 -4.84 8.27
C ARG A 3 -42.02 -5.20 7.28
N ARG A 4 -42.39 -5.78 6.13
CA ARG A 4 -41.47 -6.07 5.01
C ARG A 4 -40.73 -4.84 4.47
N ARG A 5 -41.41 -3.68 4.36
CA ARG A 5 -40.78 -2.43 3.89
C ARG A 5 -39.78 -1.89 4.91
N ILE A 6 -40.11 -1.98 6.20
CA ILE A 6 -39.21 -1.58 7.30
C ILE A 6 -37.94 -2.44 7.27
N LEU A 7 -38.10 -3.76 7.08
CA LEU A 7 -36.99 -4.69 7.05
C LEU A 7 -36.08 -4.49 5.83
N LEU A 8 -36.68 -4.26 4.65
CA LEU A 8 -35.93 -3.93 3.42
C LEU A 8 -35.17 -2.59 3.56
N LEU A 9 -35.78 -1.57 4.16
CA LEU A 9 -35.11 -0.30 4.45
C LEU A 9 -33.93 -0.50 5.41
N GLY A 10 -34.09 -1.31 6.45
CA GLY A 10 -32.99 -1.63 7.36
C GLY A 10 -31.80 -2.28 6.65
N ILE A 11 -32.05 -3.30 5.83
CA ILE A 11 -31.00 -3.98 5.04
C ILE A 11 -30.32 -2.99 4.09
N ALA A 12 -31.09 -2.21 3.34
CA ALA A 12 -30.55 -1.24 2.40
C ALA A 12 -29.67 -0.18 3.09
N SER A 13 -30.08 0.29 4.28
CA SER A 13 -29.30 1.24 5.07
C SER A 13 -27.97 0.66 5.55
N VAL A 14 -27.95 -0.59 6.03
CA VAL A 14 -26.71 -1.25 6.47
C VAL A 14 -25.75 -1.42 5.30
N LEU A 15 -26.24 -1.92 4.17
CA LEU A 15 -25.42 -2.09 2.96
C LEU A 15 -24.89 -0.75 2.43
N ALA A 16 -25.71 0.31 2.48
CA ALA A 16 -25.27 1.63 2.06
C ALA A 16 -24.16 2.17 2.98
N ILE A 17 -24.32 2.08 4.31
CA ILE A 17 -23.31 2.54 5.27
C ILE A 17 -22.02 1.71 5.14
N ASP A 18 -22.13 0.40 5.01
CA ASP A 18 -21.01 -0.52 4.81
C ASP A 18 -20.26 -0.19 3.52
N SER A 19 -20.98 -0.04 2.40
CA SER A 19 -20.39 0.37 1.11
C SER A 19 -19.75 1.75 1.20
N LEU A 20 -20.33 2.67 1.97
CA LEU A 20 -19.85 4.03 2.10
C LEU A 20 -18.54 4.04 2.90
N TRP A 21 -18.47 3.27 3.98
CA TRP A 21 -17.29 3.08 4.81
C TRP A 21 -16.14 2.37 4.07
N HIS A 22 -16.45 1.31 3.33
CA HIS A 22 -15.45 0.50 2.62
C HIS A 22 -15.12 0.95 1.20
N GLY A 23 -15.97 1.75 0.56
CA GLY A 23 -15.79 2.23 -0.81
C GLY A 23 -15.35 3.70 -0.89
N PRO A 24 -16.27 4.65 -1.17
CA PRO A 24 -15.93 5.99 -1.61
C PRO A 24 -15.45 6.94 -0.50
N LEU A 25 -15.65 6.62 0.79
CA LEU A 25 -15.10 7.45 1.87
C LEU A 25 -13.57 7.36 1.98
N GLY A 26 -12.90 6.49 1.22
CA GLY A 26 -11.45 6.56 1.02
C GLY A 26 -10.62 6.30 2.27
N ALA A 27 -11.15 5.52 3.23
CA ALA A 27 -10.38 5.13 4.42
C ALA A 27 -9.13 4.31 4.03
N GLY A 28 -9.28 3.37 3.10
CA GLY A 28 -8.15 2.63 2.51
C GLY A 28 -7.16 3.55 1.80
N GLU A 29 -7.64 4.50 1.01
CA GLU A 29 -6.77 5.46 0.31
C GLU A 29 -6.07 6.46 1.24
N ARG A 30 -6.66 6.79 2.39
CA ARG A 30 -5.98 7.57 3.42
C ARG A 30 -4.88 6.75 4.08
N LEU A 31 -5.16 5.49 4.43
CA LEU A 31 -4.17 4.58 5.00
C LEU A 31 -3.01 4.35 4.03
N ALA A 32 -3.31 4.03 2.77
CA ALA A 32 -2.31 3.83 1.72
C ALA A 32 -1.42 5.07 1.57
N ARG A 33 -2.02 6.27 1.47
CA ARG A 33 -1.25 7.52 1.39
C ARG A 33 -0.39 7.76 2.63
N GLN A 34 -0.91 7.48 3.83
CA GLN A 34 -0.12 7.62 5.06
C GLN A 34 1.08 6.68 5.08
N ALA A 35 0.88 5.41 4.71
CA ALA A 35 1.94 4.42 4.61
C ALA A 35 2.99 4.83 3.56
N GLU A 36 2.57 5.27 2.37
CA GLU A 36 3.46 5.74 1.31
C GLU A 36 4.27 6.98 1.73
N VAL A 37 3.65 7.94 2.41
CA VAL A 37 4.34 9.12 2.95
C VAL A 37 5.36 8.71 4.01
N SER A 38 5.03 7.76 4.88
CA SER A 38 5.96 7.23 5.88
C SER A 38 7.15 6.55 5.22
N ALA A 39 6.89 5.66 4.25
CA ALA A 39 7.92 4.96 3.50
C ALA A 39 8.82 5.93 2.73
N ARG A 40 8.26 6.97 2.09
CA ARG A 40 9.02 8.02 1.41
C ARG A 40 9.95 8.74 2.36
N ARG A 41 9.50 9.12 3.56
CA ARG A 41 10.34 9.77 4.58
C ARG A 41 11.50 8.88 5.02
N THR A 42 11.24 7.58 5.20
CA THR A 42 12.30 6.61 5.52
C THR A 42 13.31 6.54 4.38
N LEU A 43 12.86 6.43 3.12
CA LEU A 43 13.75 6.41 1.96
C LEU A 43 14.55 7.72 1.80
N ASP A 44 13.95 8.87 2.09
CA ASP A 44 14.63 10.17 2.11
C ASP A 44 15.69 10.23 3.22
N HIS A 45 15.39 9.69 4.40
CA HIS A 45 16.32 9.62 5.53
C HIS A 45 17.58 8.79 5.21
N TYR A 46 17.42 7.72 4.43
CA TYR A 46 18.53 6.88 3.95
C TYR A 46 19.17 7.39 2.64
N GLU A 47 18.82 8.59 2.17
CA GLU A 47 19.36 9.19 0.94
C GLU A 47 19.08 8.37 -0.34
N LEU A 48 17.91 7.73 -0.41
CA LEU A 48 17.48 6.88 -1.52
C LEU A 48 16.30 7.51 -2.32
N PRO A 49 16.50 8.66 -3.00
CA PRO A 49 15.43 9.33 -3.76
C PRO A 49 14.97 8.54 -4.99
N MET A 50 15.84 7.68 -5.51
CA MET A 50 15.58 6.91 -6.75
C MET A 50 14.69 5.69 -6.53
N ILE A 51 14.53 5.25 -5.27
CA ILE A 51 13.67 4.14 -4.90
C ILE A 51 12.28 4.68 -4.63
N GLN A 52 11.26 4.06 -5.21
CA GLN A 52 9.86 4.38 -5.00
C GLN A 52 9.21 3.30 -4.14
N ALA A 53 8.33 3.71 -3.23
CA ALA A 53 7.48 2.84 -2.45
C ALA A 53 6.02 3.15 -2.74
N LYS A 54 5.26 2.16 -3.21
CA LYS A 54 3.85 2.31 -3.55
C LYS A 54 3.01 1.19 -2.95
N MET A 55 1.88 1.54 -2.34
CA MET A 55 0.92 0.58 -1.83
C MET A 55 0.29 -0.19 -3.01
N GLN A 56 0.02 -1.48 -2.86
CA GLN A 56 -0.82 -2.20 -3.82
C GLN A 56 -2.27 -1.74 -3.64
N ARG A 57 -3.02 -1.58 -4.75
CA ARG A 57 -4.40 -1.05 -4.76
C ARG A 57 -5.46 -2.15 -4.84
N ASP A 58 -5.06 -3.40 -4.68
CA ASP A 58 -6.00 -4.53 -4.70
C ASP A 58 -6.80 -4.62 -3.40
N PRO A 59 -8.08 -5.02 -3.45
CA PRO A 59 -8.92 -5.13 -2.27
C PRO A 59 -8.26 -6.03 -1.22
N LEU A 60 -8.20 -5.55 0.03
CA LEU A 60 -7.67 -6.28 1.20
C LEU A 60 -6.15 -6.54 1.19
N GLU A 61 -5.41 -6.16 0.16
CA GLU A 61 -3.94 -6.29 0.14
C GLU A 61 -3.28 -5.06 0.75
N ARG A 62 -2.54 -5.24 1.86
CA ARG A 62 -1.73 -4.18 2.50
C ARG A 62 -0.25 -4.37 2.19
N ARG A 63 0.07 -4.55 0.91
CA ARG A 63 1.43 -4.80 0.43
C ARG A 63 2.10 -3.56 -0.14
N LEU A 64 3.29 -3.22 0.35
CA LEU A 64 4.11 -2.13 -0.17
C LEU A 64 5.07 -2.67 -1.24
N ILE A 65 5.02 -2.08 -2.43
CA ILE A 65 5.87 -2.44 -3.56
C ILE A 65 6.99 -1.42 -3.68
N LEU A 66 8.23 -1.91 -3.58
CA LEU A 66 9.44 -1.14 -3.79
C LEU A 66 9.92 -1.29 -5.23
N SER A 67 10.41 -0.21 -5.82
CA SER A 67 10.98 -0.24 -7.18
C SER A 67 12.09 0.79 -7.33
N GLY A 68 13.10 0.48 -8.13
CA GLY A 68 14.23 1.39 -8.38
C GLY A 68 15.56 0.65 -8.51
N PRO A 69 16.66 1.40 -8.72
CA PRO A 69 18.00 0.83 -8.72
C PRO A 69 18.43 0.56 -7.27
N ALA A 70 18.68 -0.71 -6.96
CA ALA A 70 19.26 -1.16 -5.71
C ALA A 70 19.96 -2.50 -5.93
N ASP A 71 21.04 -2.75 -5.21
CA ASP A 71 21.68 -4.07 -5.12
C ASP A 71 20.89 -5.04 -4.21
N ASP A 72 21.26 -6.32 -4.21
CA ASP A 72 20.50 -7.36 -3.48
C ASP A 72 20.50 -7.13 -1.96
N PHE A 73 21.60 -6.59 -1.42
CA PHE A 73 21.69 -6.27 0.00
C PHE A 73 20.75 -5.12 0.37
N GLN A 74 20.77 -4.03 -0.40
CA GLN A 74 19.88 -2.89 -0.26
C GLN A 74 18.42 -3.31 -0.38
N ARG A 75 18.09 -4.16 -1.37
CA ARG A 75 16.73 -4.68 -1.55
C ARG A 75 16.25 -5.43 -0.31
N ALA A 76 17.06 -6.36 0.22
CA ALA A 76 16.71 -7.13 1.41
C ALA A 76 16.56 -6.25 2.66
N GLU A 77 17.47 -5.31 2.85
CA GLU A 77 17.46 -4.45 4.04
C GLU A 77 16.32 -3.43 4.02
N LEU A 78 16.01 -2.86 2.86
CA LEU A 78 14.86 -1.95 2.72
C LEU A 78 13.53 -2.66 2.91
N VAL A 79 13.40 -3.91 2.43
CA VAL A 79 12.24 -4.74 2.74
C VAL A 79 12.11 -4.91 4.25
N ARG A 80 13.20 -5.29 4.94
CA ARG A 80 13.21 -5.47 6.41
C ARG A 80 12.81 -4.20 7.17
N ILE A 81 13.39 -3.06 6.81
CA ILE A 81 13.12 -1.78 7.49
C ILE A 81 11.68 -1.32 7.25
N LEU A 82 11.19 -1.43 6.01
CA LEU A 82 9.87 -0.91 5.67
C LEU A 82 8.73 -1.85 6.09
N ASP A 83 9.01 -3.11 6.41
CA ASP A 83 8.02 -4.06 6.96
C ASP A 83 7.52 -3.62 8.35
N GLU A 84 8.29 -2.80 9.05
CA GLU A 84 7.90 -2.19 10.32
C GLU A 84 6.99 -0.95 10.14
N THR A 85 6.68 -0.55 8.91
CA THR A 85 5.85 0.63 8.62
C THR A 85 4.41 0.42 9.09
N PRO A 86 3.84 1.30 9.93
CA PRO A 86 2.47 1.18 10.38
C PRO A 86 1.46 1.10 9.22
N GLY A 87 0.59 0.10 9.24
CA GLY A 87 -0.44 -0.10 8.22
C GLY A 87 -0.01 -0.94 7.03
N VAL A 88 1.27 -1.30 6.93
CA VAL A 88 1.80 -2.28 5.97
C VAL A 88 1.75 -3.68 6.58
N LEU A 89 1.48 -4.69 5.75
CA LEU A 89 1.44 -6.12 6.14
C LEU A 89 2.54 -6.94 5.47
N ASP A 90 3.01 -6.49 4.31
CA ASP A 90 4.02 -7.17 3.49
C ASP A 90 4.76 -6.12 2.67
N VAL A 91 6.07 -6.30 2.49
CA VAL A 91 6.89 -5.46 1.62
C VAL A 91 7.59 -6.33 0.61
N ARG A 92 7.50 -5.96 -0.66
CA ARG A 92 8.15 -6.69 -1.74
C ARG A 92 8.80 -5.76 -2.73
N TRP A 93 9.84 -6.27 -3.35
CA TRP A 93 10.45 -5.62 -4.49
C TRP A 93 9.69 -5.96 -5.77
N ASP A 94 9.49 -4.98 -6.65
CA ASP A 94 8.90 -5.19 -7.96
C ASP A 94 9.85 -6.05 -8.81
N PRO A 95 9.45 -7.27 -9.22
CA PRO A 95 10.29 -8.14 -10.04
C PRO A 95 10.65 -7.53 -11.40
N ALA A 96 9.87 -6.57 -11.91
CA ALA A 96 10.16 -5.88 -13.16
C ALA A 96 11.22 -4.77 -13.01
N SER A 97 11.58 -4.39 -11.79
CA SER A 97 12.52 -3.30 -11.56
C SER A 97 13.98 -3.75 -11.68
N LEU A 98 14.72 -3.06 -12.56
CA LEU A 98 16.06 -3.45 -12.99
C LEU A 98 17.05 -3.53 -11.80
N PRO A 99 17.78 -4.65 -11.64
CA PRO A 99 18.91 -4.75 -10.71
C PRO A 99 20.01 -3.75 -11.08
N GLN A 100 20.63 -3.11 -10.08
CA GLN A 100 21.67 -2.11 -10.32
C GLN A 100 22.92 -2.71 -10.99
N GLU A 101 23.21 -3.99 -10.72
CA GLU A 101 24.36 -4.73 -11.28
C GLU A 101 24.36 -4.79 -12.82
N VAL A 102 23.19 -4.73 -13.46
CA VAL A 102 23.06 -4.75 -14.93
C VAL A 102 23.52 -3.43 -15.56
N ARG A 103 23.53 -2.32 -14.78
CA ARG A 103 23.85 -0.98 -15.30
C ARG A 103 25.35 -0.66 -15.31
N THR A 104 26.15 -1.29 -14.45
CA THR A 104 27.60 -1.07 -14.34
C THR A 104 28.43 -1.94 -15.29
N ALA A 105 27.82 -2.93 -15.94
CA ALA A 105 28.48 -3.84 -16.88
C ALA A 105 28.45 -3.35 -18.35
N ARG A 106 28.17 -2.06 -18.59
CA ARG A 106 28.07 -1.47 -19.93
C ARG A 106 28.88 -0.18 -20.02
#